data_AF-A0A6A4UPU8-F1
#
_entry.id   AF-A0A6A4UPU8-F1
#
_cell.length_a   1.000
_cell.length_b   1.000
_cell.length_c   1.000
_cell.angle_alpha   90.00
_cell.angle_beta   90.00
_cell.angle_gamma   90.00
#
_symmetry.space_group_name_H-M   'P 1'
#
loop_
_entity.id
_entity.type
_entity.pdbx_description
1 polymer ?
#
loop_
_entity_poly.entity_id
_entity_poly.type
_entity_poly.pdbx_seq_one_letter_code
_entity_poly.pdbx_strand_id
1 'polypeptide(L)'
;MKKIKRLGRQNTTTVRNHFLDSSIYGIQVKAFLQLIGYILICFIFISTLVFLFPAKTSKHNHIETKSSKPAIEENVVKIASMFICSCQKCKMESLEVCKCNRAIEERNLIRKCTEQEETVNNIVLTIAERYGFLKAEYANNYNVDKSQIWSNSN
;
A
#
# COMPACT_ATOMS: atom_id res chain seq x y z
N MET A 1 -37.27 -78.59 47.02
CA MET A 1 -36.16 -77.79 46.47
C MET A 1 -36.52 -77.25 45.09
N LYS A 2 -36.72 -75.93 44.94
CA LYS A 2 -36.17 -75.07 43.88
C LYS A 2 -36.75 -73.65 44.04
N LYS A 3 -35.89 -72.72 44.52
CA LYS A 3 -36.06 -71.26 44.43
C LYS A 3 -36.00 -70.85 42.95
N ILE A 4 -36.62 -69.75 42.51
CA ILE A 4 -36.02 -68.40 42.43
C ILE A 4 -37.18 -67.46 42.01
N LYS A 5 -37.66 -66.59 42.91
CA LYS A 5 -37.32 -65.15 43.09
C LYS A 5 -37.66 -64.23 41.89
N ARG A 6 -38.70 -63.42 42.13
CA ARG A 6 -39.14 -62.22 41.40
C ARG A 6 -37.99 -61.24 41.15
N LEU A 7 -38.05 -60.50 40.06
CA LEU A 7 -37.62 -59.10 39.97
C LEU A 7 -38.19 -58.46 38.70
N GLY A 8 -39.07 -57.49 38.89
CA GLY A 8 -39.58 -56.63 37.82
C GLY A 8 -38.51 -55.65 37.33
N ARG A 9 -38.67 -55.19 36.10
CA ARG A 9 -38.00 -54.00 35.58
C ARG A 9 -38.90 -53.33 34.56
N GLN A 10 -39.68 -52.36 35.02
CA GLN A 10 -40.16 -51.27 34.16
C GLN A 10 -39.02 -50.25 33.98
N ASN A 11 -39.22 -49.37 33.00
CA ASN A 11 -38.48 -48.12 32.72
C ASN A 11 -37.26 -48.34 31.81
N THR A 12 -37.00 -47.55 30.77
CA THR A 12 -37.24 -46.11 30.61
C THR A 12 -37.27 -45.75 29.12
N THR A 13 -38.24 -44.91 28.79
CA THR A 13 -38.41 -44.14 27.57
C THR A 13 -37.13 -43.37 27.19
N THR A 14 -36.63 -43.61 25.99
CA THR A 14 -35.57 -42.83 25.33
C THR A 14 -36.17 -41.54 24.77
N VAL A 15 -36.46 -40.55 25.62
CA VAL A 15 -36.82 -39.19 25.15
C VAL A 15 -36.15 -38.16 26.04
N ARG A 16 -34.85 -37.96 25.83
CA ARG A 16 -34.17 -36.76 26.33
C ARG A 16 -32.84 -36.58 25.59
N ASN A 17 -32.88 -36.00 24.39
CA ASN A 17 -31.68 -35.40 23.77
C ASN A 17 -31.99 -34.25 22.79
N HIS A 18 -33.24 -33.99 22.39
CA HIS A 18 -33.53 -32.95 21.38
C HIS A 18 -33.68 -31.50 21.92
N PHE A 19 -33.56 -31.29 23.23
CA PHE A 19 -33.81 -29.97 23.85
C PHE A 19 -32.53 -29.19 24.21
N LEU A 20 -31.36 -29.86 24.29
CA LEU A 20 -30.11 -29.20 24.65
C LEU A 20 -29.38 -28.61 23.44
N ASP A 21 -29.56 -29.17 22.24
CA ASP A 21 -28.91 -28.67 21.03
C ASP A 21 -29.50 -27.34 20.52
N SER A 22 -30.80 -27.09 20.73
CA SER A 22 -31.43 -25.84 20.28
C SER A 22 -31.02 -24.62 21.10
N SER A 23 -30.73 -24.78 22.39
CA SER A 23 -30.33 -23.67 23.27
C SER A 23 -28.86 -23.30 23.08
N ILE A 24 -27.99 -24.29 22.85
CA ILE A 24 -26.55 -24.08 22.58
C ILE A 24 -26.37 -23.43 21.20
N TYR A 25 -27.14 -23.85 20.19
CA TYR A 25 -27.11 -23.25 18.85
C TYR A 25 -27.58 -21.78 18.88
N GLY A 26 -28.63 -21.46 19.63
CA GLY A 26 -29.13 -20.09 19.75
C GLY A 26 -28.14 -19.11 20.41
N ILE A 27 -27.33 -19.59 21.36
CA ILE A 27 -26.31 -18.75 22.03
C ILE A 27 -25.11 -18.52 21.12
N GLN A 28 -24.65 -19.56 20.41
CA GLN A 28 -23.53 -19.43 19.46
C GLN A 28 -23.88 -18.54 18.26
N VAL A 29 -25.11 -18.65 17.74
CA VAL A 29 -25.58 -17.80 16.64
C VAL A 29 -25.67 -16.33 17.06
N LYS A 30 -26.14 -16.03 18.28
CA LYS A 30 -26.17 -14.65 18.80
C LYS A 30 -24.76 -14.04 18.93
N ALA A 31 -23.81 -14.80 19.46
CA ALA A 31 -22.42 -14.36 19.57
C ALA A 31 -21.80 -14.11 18.18
N PHE A 32 -22.10 -14.96 17.20
CA PHE A 32 -21.62 -14.81 15.84
C PHE A 32 -22.20 -13.58 15.13
N LEU A 33 -23.51 -13.32 15.24
CA LEU A 33 -24.13 -12.11 14.69
C LEU A 33 -23.57 -10.84 15.34
N GLN A 34 -23.30 -10.86 16.64
CA GLN A 34 -22.71 -9.72 17.35
C GLN A 34 -21.28 -9.43 16.89
N LEU A 35 -20.49 -10.47 16.61
CA LEU A 35 -19.14 -10.33 16.05
C LEU A 35 -19.17 -9.70 14.65
N ILE A 36 -20.05 -10.16 13.76
CA ILE A 36 -20.19 -9.59 12.41
C ILE A 36 -20.61 -8.13 12.49
N GLY A 37 -21.56 -7.80 13.36
CA GLY A 37 -21.99 -6.42 13.57
C GLY A 37 -20.83 -5.52 14.01
N TYR A 38 -19.99 -5.99 14.93
CA TYR A 38 -18.82 -5.26 15.38
C TYR A 38 -17.81 -5.02 14.23
N ILE A 39 -17.53 -6.03 13.42
CA ILE A 39 -16.63 -5.92 12.26
C ILE A 39 -17.14 -4.87 11.27
N LEU A 40 -18.44 -4.85 10.97
CA LEU A 40 -19.04 -3.87 10.07
C LEU A 40 -18.96 -2.45 10.62
N ILE A 41 -19.22 -2.27 11.92
CA ILE A 41 -19.10 -0.96 12.59
C ILE A 41 -17.65 -0.47 12.55
N CYS A 42 -16.68 -1.34 12.83
CA CYS A 42 -15.26 -1.00 12.73
C CYS A 42 -14.88 -0.58 11.30
N PHE A 43 -15.35 -1.30 10.29
CA PHE A 43 -15.05 -0.99 8.90
C PHE A 43 -15.62 0.38 8.48
N ILE A 44 -16.86 0.67 8.87
CA ILE A 44 -17.49 1.98 8.64
C ILE A 44 -16.71 3.08 9.36
N PHE A 45 -16.32 2.86 10.63
CA PHE A 45 -15.57 3.82 11.42
C PHE A 45 -14.17 4.10 10.84
N ILE A 46 -13.45 3.08 10.38
CA ILE A 46 -12.17 3.26 9.69
C ILE A 46 -12.37 4.05 8.39
N SER A 47 -13.40 3.72 7.62
CA SER A 47 -13.72 4.40 6.36
C SER A 47 -14.05 5.87 6.58
N THR A 48 -14.84 6.20 7.62
CA THR A 48 -15.15 7.60 7.96
C THR A 48 -13.94 8.37 8.47
N LEU A 49 -13.05 7.74 9.26
CA LEU A 49 -11.80 8.36 9.68
C LEU A 49 -10.88 8.70 8.51
N VAL A 50 -10.73 7.79 7.54
CA VAL A 50 -9.95 8.06 6.32
C VAL A 50 -10.54 9.22 5.51
N PHE A 51 -11.88 9.34 5.47
CA PHE A 51 -12.56 10.40 4.76
C PHE A 51 -12.53 11.76 5.49
N LEU A 52 -12.61 11.76 6.82
CA LEU A 52 -12.60 12.97 7.66
C LEU A 52 -11.19 13.54 7.88
N PHE A 53 -10.17 12.69 7.84
CA PHE A 53 -8.77 13.10 7.93
C PHE A 53 -8.05 12.82 6.61
N PRO A 54 -8.39 13.52 5.51
CA PRO A 54 -7.52 13.50 4.34
C PRO A 54 -6.15 13.98 4.81
N ALA A 55 -5.12 13.17 4.57
CA ALA A 55 -3.75 13.49 4.96
C ALA A 55 -3.46 14.93 4.50
N LYS A 56 -3.32 15.84 5.48
CA LYS A 56 -3.06 17.24 5.22
C LYS A 56 -1.73 17.28 4.51
N THR A 57 -1.73 17.45 3.19
CA THR A 57 -0.51 17.67 2.42
C THR A 57 0.02 19.01 2.88
N SER A 58 0.88 18.96 3.89
CA SER A 58 1.64 20.11 4.35
C SER A 58 2.27 20.71 3.10
N LYS A 59 2.02 22.00 2.85
CA LYS A 59 2.84 22.81 1.95
C LYS A 59 4.21 22.93 2.60
N HIS A 60 4.94 21.83 2.67
CA HIS A 60 6.35 21.87 2.98
C HIS A 60 6.99 22.47 1.74
N ASN A 61 7.58 23.66 1.88
CA ASN A 61 8.52 24.11 0.88
C ASN A 61 9.62 23.05 0.83
N HIS A 62 9.67 22.29 -0.26
CA HIS A 62 10.68 21.26 -0.41
C HIS A 62 12.02 21.98 -0.48
N ILE A 63 12.84 21.77 0.55
CA ILE A 63 14.20 22.29 0.60
C ILE A 63 15.07 21.31 -0.16
N GLU A 64 15.81 21.83 -1.15
CA GLU A 64 16.82 21.05 -1.84
C GLU A 64 18.00 20.84 -0.89
N THR A 65 18.16 19.61 -0.40
CA THR A 65 19.25 19.26 0.51
C THR A 65 20.30 18.53 -0.30
N LYS A 66 21.36 19.24 -0.69
CA LYS A 66 22.48 18.67 -1.42
C LYS A 66 23.35 17.83 -0.50
N SER A 67 23.87 16.72 -1.02
CA SER A 67 24.83 15.89 -0.31
C SER A 67 26.19 16.60 -0.24
N SER A 68 26.94 16.35 0.83
CA SER A 68 28.33 16.84 0.97
C SER A 68 29.32 16.07 0.10
N LYS A 69 28.91 14.91 -0.45
CA LYS A 69 29.75 14.06 -1.30
C LYS A 69 29.56 14.44 -2.78
N PRO A 70 30.61 14.94 -3.49
CA PRO A 70 30.48 15.39 -4.87
C PRO A 70 30.07 14.27 -5.84
N ALA A 71 30.53 13.03 -5.61
CA ALA A 71 30.16 11.88 -6.43
C ALA A 71 28.65 11.57 -6.40
N ILE A 72 27.96 11.89 -5.30
CA ILE A 72 26.51 11.70 -5.19
C ILE A 72 25.78 12.73 -6.04
N GLU A 73 26.17 14.00 -5.94
CA GLU A 73 25.53 15.06 -6.74
C GLU A 73 25.79 14.88 -8.24
N GLU A 74 26.95 14.36 -8.65
CA GLU A 74 27.22 14.02 -10.05
C GLU A 74 26.24 12.96 -10.57
N ASN A 75 26.02 11.89 -9.81
CA ASN A 75 25.02 10.87 -10.14
C ASN A 75 23.61 11.44 -10.16
N VAL A 76 23.28 12.35 -9.24
CA VAL A 76 21.96 13.01 -9.19
C VAL A 76 21.72 13.83 -10.45
N VAL A 77 22.70 14.63 -10.87
CA VAL A 77 22.60 15.42 -12.11
C VAL A 77 22.47 14.48 -13.32
N LYS A 78 23.31 13.44 -13.39
CA LYS A 78 23.28 12.46 -14.49
C LYS A 78 21.95 11.73 -14.61
N ILE A 79 21.34 11.33 -13.49
CA ILE A 79 20.04 10.66 -13.49
C ILE A 79 18.95 11.67 -13.79
N ALA A 80 18.98 12.84 -13.15
CA ALA A 80 17.98 13.89 -13.37
C ALA A 80 17.96 14.42 -14.82
N SER A 81 19.09 14.38 -15.54
CA SER A 81 19.13 14.75 -16.95
C SER A 81 18.39 13.75 -17.85
N MET A 82 18.11 12.53 -17.39
CA MET A 82 17.35 11.53 -18.14
C MET A 82 15.84 11.80 -18.13
N PHE A 83 15.36 12.64 -17.21
CA PHE A 83 13.94 12.90 -16.99
C PHE A 83 13.53 14.31 -17.37
N ILE A 84 12.28 14.46 -17.77
CA ILE A 84 11.57 15.75 -17.81
C ILE A 84 10.83 15.91 -16.49
N CYS A 85 10.74 17.15 -15.99
CA CYS A 85 10.02 17.38 -14.74
C CYS A 85 8.54 16.98 -14.84
N SER A 86 8.07 16.12 -13.93
CA SER A 86 6.69 15.62 -13.91
C SER A 86 5.64 16.68 -13.50
N CYS A 87 6.07 17.91 -13.19
CA CYS A 87 5.17 18.99 -12.74
C CYS A 87 4.16 19.43 -13.81
N GLN A 88 4.43 19.17 -15.10
CA GLN A 88 3.70 19.63 -16.30
C GLN A 88 3.51 21.16 -16.46
N LYS A 89 3.83 21.95 -15.42
CA LYS A 89 3.73 23.41 -15.40
C LYS A 89 5.00 24.10 -15.90
N CYS A 90 6.12 23.37 -15.86
CA CYS A 90 7.46 23.91 -16.00
C CYS A 90 7.99 23.66 -17.41
N LYS A 91 7.30 24.16 -18.45
CA LYS A 91 7.70 24.13 -19.87
C LYS A 91 8.41 22.86 -20.38
N MET A 92 8.14 21.70 -19.76
CA MET A 92 8.85 20.44 -20.00
C MET A 92 10.38 20.59 -19.93
N GLU A 93 10.89 21.33 -18.94
CA GLU A 93 12.32 21.43 -18.67
C GLU A 93 12.87 20.10 -18.13
N SER A 94 14.15 19.84 -18.42
CA SER A 94 14.88 18.71 -17.84
C SER A 94 14.87 18.80 -16.32
N LEU A 95 14.70 17.66 -15.65
CA LEU A 95 14.61 17.59 -14.20
C LEU A 95 15.88 18.13 -13.50
N GLU A 96 17.04 18.06 -14.14
CA GLU A 96 18.29 18.65 -13.62
C GLU A 96 18.21 20.18 -13.46
N VAL A 97 17.49 20.87 -14.34
CA VAL A 97 17.43 22.35 -14.39
C VAL A 97 16.22 22.88 -13.64
N CYS A 98 15.11 22.14 -13.67
CA CYS A 98 13.83 22.62 -13.16
C CYS A 98 13.89 22.90 -11.65
N LYS A 99 13.42 24.07 -11.21
CA LYS A 99 13.46 24.48 -9.79
C LYS A 99 12.10 24.41 -9.08
N CYS A 100 11.11 23.77 -9.69
CA CYS A 100 9.81 23.64 -9.05
C CYS A 100 9.86 22.67 -7.85
N ASN A 101 8.92 22.79 -6.92
CA ASN A 101 8.87 21.91 -5.74
C ASN A 101 8.86 20.43 -6.11
N ARG A 102 8.14 20.06 -7.17
CA ARG A 102 8.09 18.68 -7.67
C ARG A 102 9.46 18.20 -8.19
N ALA A 103 10.20 19.05 -8.90
CA ALA A 103 11.56 18.74 -9.33
C ALA A 103 12.52 18.56 -8.13
N ILE A 104 12.34 19.36 -7.08
CA ILE A 104 13.12 19.23 -5.84
C ILE A 104 12.80 17.89 -5.15
N GLU A 105 11.53 17.49 -5.08
CA GLU A 105 11.12 16.18 -4.56
C GLU A 105 11.77 15.03 -5.31
N GLU A 106 11.71 15.06 -6.65
CA GLU A 106 12.31 14.04 -7.52
C GLU A 106 13.83 13.95 -7.33
N ARG A 107 14.55 15.08 -7.34
CA ARG A 107 16.01 15.10 -7.10
C ARG A 107 16.38 14.64 -5.69
N ASN A 108 15.57 14.97 -4.68
CA ASN A 108 15.81 14.48 -3.33
C ASN A 108 15.60 12.96 -3.22
N LEU A 109 14.67 12.37 -3.99
CA LEU A 109 14.54 10.92 -4.06
C LEU A 109 15.76 10.28 -4.73
N ILE A 110 16.23 10.85 -5.85
CA ILE A 110 17.46 10.38 -6.53
C ILE A 110 18.66 10.41 -5.57
N ARG A 111 18.82 11.48 -4.79
CA ARG A 111 19.86 11.58 -3.75
C ARG A 111 19.74 10.46 -2.73
N LYS A 112 18.55 10.24 -2.19
CA LYS A 112 18.31 9.20 -1.19
C LYS A 112 18.68 7.81 -1.72
N CYS A 113 18.29 7.47 -2.94
CA CYS A 113 18.64 6.19 -3.57
C CYS A 113 20.15 6.07 -3.83
N THR A 114 20.79 7.17 -4.26
CA THR A 114 22.25 7.20 -4.49
C THR A 114 23.03 7.05 -3.18
N GLU A 115 22.54 7.64 -2.09
CA GLU A 115 23.11 7.48 -0.74
C GLU A 115 22.97 6.05 -0.19
N GLN A 116 21.96 5.31 -0.66
CA GLN A 116 21.74 3.90 -0.35
C GLN A 116 22.56 2.93 -1.22
N GLU A 117 23.49 3.47 -2.03
CA GLU A 117 24.36 2.71 -2.93
C GLU A 117 23.57 1.88 -3.97
N GLU A 118 22.37 2.35 -4.34
CA GLU A 118 21.61 1.74 -5.44
C GLU A 118 22.31 1.94 -6.79
N THR A 119 22.18 0.96 -7.67
CA THR A 119 22.70 1.10 -9.04
C THR A 119 21.90 2.13 -9.82
N VAL A 120 22.56 2.90 -10.69
CA VAL A 120 21.92 3.90 -11.55
C VAL A 120 20.68 3.34 -12.26
N ASN A 121 20.74 2.09 -12.73
CA ASN A 121 19.62 1.44 -13.40
C ASN A 121 18.38 1.30 -12.50
N ASN A 122 18.57 0.85 -11.26
CA ASN A 122 17.47 0.70 -10.31
C ASN A 122 16.87 2.04 -9.92
N ILE A 123 17.70 3.08 -9.79
CA ILE A 123 17.24 4.43 -9.49
C ILE A 123 16.38 4.94 -10.65
N VAL A 124 16.85 4.81 -11.89
CA VAL A 124 16.10 5.23 -13.08
C VAL A 124 14.75 4.52 -13.16
N LEU A 125 14.71 3.20 -12.95
CA LEU A 125 13.45 2.45 -12.94
C LEU A 125 12.51 2.94 -11.82
N THR A 126 13.04 3.21 -10.62
CA THR A 126 12.27 3.69 -9.47
C THR A 126 11.68 5.08 -9.73
N ILE A 127 12.44 5.99 -10.33
CA ILE A 127 11.95 7.33 -10.69
C ILE A 127 10.91 7.23 -11.81
N ALA A 128 11.16 6.42 -12.84
CA ALA A 128 10.23 6.21 -13.94
C ALA A 128 8.91 5.60 -13.46
N GLU A 129 8.94 4.63 -12.55
CA GLU A 129 7.75 4.03 -11.97
C GLU A 129 6.95 5.01 -11.13
N ARG A 130 7.63 5.84 -10.33
CA ARG A 130 6.97 6.74 -9.39
C ARG A 130 6.46 8.03 -10.02
N TYR A 131 7.19 8.58 -10.98
CA TYR A 131 6.93 9.90 -11.55
C TYR A 131 6.74 9.90 -13.07
N GLY A 132 7.29 8.91 -13.78
CA GLY A 132 7.28 8.85 -15.24
C GLY A 132 8.23 9.86 -15.88
N PHE A 133 7.87 10.34 -17.08
CA PHE A 133 8.58 11.36 -17.84
C PHE A 133 10.04 11.04 -18.18
N LEU A 134 10.38 9.76 -18.34
CA LEU A 134 11.70 9.36 -18.84
C LEU A 134 11.83 9.75 -20.31
N LYS A 135 12.90 10.46 -20.70
CA LYS A 135 13.09 10.84 -22.11
C LYS A 135 13.24 9.58 -22.98
N ALA A 136 12.59 9.59 -24.14
CA ALA A 136 12.59 8.46 -25.07
C ALA A 136 14.01 7.99 -25.47
N GLU A 137 14.99 8.89 -25.52
CA GLU A 137 16.39 8.56 -25.84
C GLU A 137 17.05 7.59 -24.83
N TYR A 138 16.63 7.63 -23.56
CA TYR A 138 17.13 6.71 -22.53
C TYR A 138 16.27 5.46 -22.38
N ALA A 139 14.99 5.53 -22.75
CA ALA A 139 14.03 4.46 -22.51
C ALA A 139 14.44 3.11 -23.13
N ASN A 140 15.15 3.11 -24.27
CA ASN A 140 15.62 1.88 -24.92
C ASN A 140 16.61 1.06 -24.06
N ASN A 141 17.22 1.68 -23.05
CA ASN A 141 18.15 1.02 -22.14
C ASN A 141 17.46 0.43 -20.90
N TYR A 142 16.16 0.66 -20.73
CA TYR A 142 15.41 0.29 -19.52
C TYR A 142 14.09 -0.41 -19.88
N ASN A 143 13.70 -1.39 -19.08
CA ASN A 143 12.40 -2.04 -19.22
C ASN A 143 11.31 -1.21 -18.53
N VAL A 144 10.95 -0.08 -19.12
CA VAL A 144 9.91 0.85 -18.61
C VAL A 144 8.62 0.75 -19.42
N ASP A 145 7.48 1.00 -18.77
CA ASP A 145 6.19 1.05 -19.45
C ASP A 145 6.13 2.25 -20.42
N LYS A 146 5.48 2.09 -21.58
CA LYS A 146 5.32 3.17 -22.56
C LYS A 146 4.65 4.41 -21.99
N SER A 147 3.77 4.26 -21.00
CA SER A 147 3.10 5.36 -20.29
C SER A 147 4.04 6.22 -19.42
N GLN A 148 5.22 5.69 -19.07
CA GLN A 148 6.24 6.38 -18.28
C GLN A 148 7.26 7.12 -19.16
N ILE A 149 7.23 6.90 -20.47
CA ILE A 149 8.14 7.51 -21.43
C ILE A 149 7.55 8.86 -21.87
N TRP A 150 8.34 9.91 -21.74
CA TRP A 150 8.03 11.20 -22.34
C TRP A 150 8.32 11.14 -23.84
N SER A 151 7.25 11.18 -24.63
CA SER A 151 7.31 11.46 -26.07
C SER A 151 6.99 12.93 -26.31
N ASN A 152 7.87 13.64 -26.99
CA ASN A 152 7.61 14.99 -27.50
C ASN A 152 6.66 14.91 -28.71
N SER A 153 5.47 14.34 -28.53
CA SER A 153 4.41 14.39 -29.52
C SER A 153 3.73 15.75 -29.38
N ASN A 154 4.19 16.70 -30.20
CA ASN A 154 3.43 17.88 -30.58
C ASN A 154 2.05 17.47 -31.12
#